data_AF-A0AAV2IAU6-F1
#
_entry.id   AF-A0AAV2IAU6-F1
#
_cell.length_a   1.000
_cell.length_b   1.000
_cell.length_c   1.000
_cell.angle_alpha   90.00
_cell.angle_beta   90.00
_cell.angle_gamma   90.00
#
_symmetry.space_group_name_H-M   'P 1'
#
loop_
_entity.id
_entity.type
_entity.pdbx_description
1 polymer ?
#
loop_
_entity_poly.entity_id
_entity_poly.type
_entity_poly.pdbx_seq_one_letter_code
_entity_poly.pdbx_strand_id
1 'polypeptide(L)' 'MNFSSRTTSLDVQRNLEANMEKRTKDTYGPPSNKRLIIFIDELNMPQVG' A
#
# COMPACT_ATOMS: atom_id res chain seq x y z
N MET A 1 -3.01 4.49 6.22
CA MET A 1 -3.54 3.13 6.45
C MET A 1 -2.91 2.62 7.72
N ASN A 2 -3.72 2.23 8.71
CA ASN A 2 -3.23 1.56 9.90
C ASN A 2 -3.44 0.06 9.70
N PHE A 3 -2.43 -0.74 10.00
CA PHE A 3 -2.52 -2.18 9.90
C PHE A 3 -3.36 -2.72 11.06
N SER A 4 -4.06 -3.84 10.84
CA SER A 4 -4.73 -4.61 11.89
C SER A 4 -4.79 -6.08 11.48
N SER A 5 -5.12 -6.99 12.40
CA SER A 5 -5.27 -8.42 12.10
C SER A 5 -6.30 -8.75 11.01
N ARG A 6 -7.17 -7.79 10.66
CA ARG A 6 -8.18 -7.92 9.60
C ARG A 6 -7.76 -7.31 8.26
N THR A 7 -6.59 -6.68 8.19
CA THR A 7 -6.08 -6.06 6.96
C THR A 7 -5.55 -7.15 6.03
N THR A 8 -6.15 -7.28 4.84
CA THR A 8 -5.73 -8.25 3.82
C THR A 8 -4.67 -7.66 2.88
N SER A 9 -3.96 -8.52 2.14
CA SER A 9 -3.03 -8.08 1.09
C SER A 9 -3.72 -7.22 0.02
N LEU A 10 -4.98 -7.53 -0.30
CA LEU A 10 -5.78 -6.77 -1.25
C LEU A 10 -6.12 -5.37 -0.74
N ASP A 11 -6.36 -5.21 0.56
CA ASP A 11 -6.60 -3.90 1.16
C ASP A 11 -5.36 -3.02 1.04
N VAL A 12 -4.17 -3.57 1.29
CA VAL A 12 -2.89 -2.87 1.15
C VAL A 12 -2.66 -2.46 -0.29
N GLN A 13 -2.86 -3.38 -1.24
CA GLN A 13 -2.75 -3.11 -2.67
C GLN A 13 -3.65 -1.92 -3.07
N ARG A 14 -4.94 -1.97 -2.72
CA ARG A 14 -5.91 -0.91 -3.04
C ARG A 14 -5.54 0.43 -2.43
N ASN A 15 -5.03 0.44 -1.20
CA ASN A 15 -4.60 1.67 -0.54
C ASN A 15 -3.37 2.30 -1.20
N LEU A 16 -2.39 1.49 -1.62
CA LEU A 16 -1.22 1.97 -2.34
C LEU A 16 -1.63 2.50 -3.72
N GLU A 17 -2.42 1.73 -4.48
CA GLU A 17 -2.90 2.12 -5.80
C GLU A 17 -3.73 3.40 -5.79
N ALA A 18 -4.51 3.66 -4.73
CA ALA A 18 -5.28 4.89 -4.58
C ALA A 18 -4.42 6.16 -4.50
N ASN A 19 -3.14 6.04 -4.16
CA ASN A 19 -2.20 7.16 -4.03
C ASN A 19 -1.15 7.21 -5.16
N MET A 20 -1.26 6.30 -6.13
CA MET A 20 -0.30 6.13 -7.23
C MET A 20 -0.97 6.33 -8.58
N GLU A 21 -0.17 6.65 -9.59
CA GLU A 21 -0.63 6.73 -10.97
C GLU A 21 -0.33 5.43 -11.71
N LYS A 22 -1.33 4.91 -12.42
CA LYS A 22 -1.17 3.77 -13.33
C LYS A 22 -0.46 4.23 -14.61
N ARG A 23 0.70 3.65 -14.91
CA ARG A 23 1.50 3.99 -16.11
C ARG A 23 1.28 3.00 -17.24
N THR A 24 1.18 1.72 -16.91
CA THR A 24 0.90 0.62 -17.85
C THR A 24 -0.04 -0.37 -17.17
N LYS A 25 -0.36 -1.51 -17.82
CA LYS A 25 -1.25 -2.54 -17.27
C LYS A 25 -0.86 -2.96 -15.84
N ASP A 26 0.43 -3.14 -15.60
CA ASP A 26 0.99 -3.75 -14.39
C ASP A 26 2.07 -2.86 -13.72
N THR A 27 2.15 -1.58 -14.09
CA THR A 27 3.13 -0.64 -13.54
C THR A 27 2.45 0.59 -12.96
N TYR A 28 2.72 0.85 -11.69
CA TYR A 28 2.29 2.05 -10.97
C TYR A 28 3.50 2.84 -10.50
N GLY A 29 3.38 4.15 -10.43
CA GLY A 29 4.42 5.01 -9.88
C GLY A 29 3.84 6.15 -9.06
N PRO A 30 4.69 6.90 -8.34
CA PRO A 30 4.26 8.16 -7.76
C PRO A 30 3.77 9.09 -8.86
N PRO A 31 2.84 10.01 -8.52
CA PRO A 31 2.46 11.09 -9.40
C PRO A 31 3.67 11.84 -9.95
N SER A 32 3.55 12.36 -11.17
CA SER A 32 4.65 13.09 -11.82
C SER A 32 5.24 14.16 -10.90
N ASN A 33 6.57 14.24 -10.86
CA ASN A 33 7.34 15.14 -9.98
C ASN A 33 7.14 14.95 -8.47
N LYS A 34 6.51 13.86 -8.01
CA LYS A 34 6.43 13.49 -6.59
C LYS A 34 7.28 12.25 -6.29
N ARG A 35 7.61 12.08 -5.01
CA ARG A 35 8.24 10.86 -4.48
C ARG A 35 7.21 10.08 -3.67
N LEU A 36 7.16 8.77 -3.87
CA LEU A 36 6.40 7.87 -3.01
C LEU A 36 7.23 7.60 -1.76
N ILE A 37 6.66 7.83 -0.59
CA ILE A 37 7.27 7.51 0.71
C ILE A 37 6.28 6.61 1.45
N ILE A 38 6.75 5.45 1.90
CA ILE A 38 5.95 4.49 2.65
C ILE A 38 6.54 4.37 4.05
N PHE A 39 5.70 4.58 5.05
CA PHE A 39 6.05 4.35 6.45
C PHE A 39 5.35 3.07 6.91
N ILE A 40 6.11 2.16 7.51
CA ILE A 40 5.61 0.91 8.09
C ILE A 40 5.88 0.99 9.58
N ASP A 41 4.81 1.05 10.36
CA ASP A 41 4.88 1.26 11.82
C ASP A 41 4.99 -0.08 12.57
N GLU A 42 4.19 -1.06 12.17
CA GLU A 42 4.14 -2.38 12.83
C GLU A 42 4.58 -3.50 11.90
N LEU A 43 5.79 -4.02 12.10
CA LEU A 43 6.31 -5.17 11.35
C LEU A 43 5.88 -6.53 11.93
N ASN A 44 5.43 -6.57 13.18
CA ASN A 44 5.16 -7.81 13.94
C ASN A 44 3.67 -8.06 14.17
N MET A 45 2.82 -7.82 13.18
CA MET A 45 1.39 -8.04 13.34
C MET A 45 1.06 -9.53 13.41
N PRO A 46 0.55 -10.07 14.55
CA PRO A 46 0.16 -11.46 14.62
C PRO A 46 -1.08 -11.68 13.75
N GLN A 47 -1.04 -12.68 12.87
CA GLN A 47 -2.23 -13.14 12.18
C GLN A 47 -3.15 -13.79 13.21
N VAL A 48 -4.33 -13.21 13.40
CA VAL A 48 -5.39 -13.84 14.19
C VAL A 48 -6.11 -14.79 13.24
N GLY A 49 -5.89 -16.08 13.42
CA GLY A 49 -6.50 -17.16 12.63
C GLY A 49 -7.96 -17.41 12.97
#